data_AF-M1A4B8-F1
#
_entry.id   AF-M1A4B8-F1
#
_cell.length_a   1.000
_cell.length_b   1.000
_cell.length_c   1.000
_cell.angle_alpha   90.00
_cell.angle_beta   90.00
_cell.angle_gamma   90.00
#
_symmetry.space_group_name_H-M   'P 1'
#
loop_
_entity.id
_entity.type
_entity.pdbx_description
1 polymer ?
#
loop_
_entity_poly.entity_id
_entity_poly.type
_entity_poly.pdbx_seq_one_letter_code
_entity_poly.pdbx_strand_id
1 'polypeptide(L)'
;MCNVNLTKPKHVVKLTSRVLITTVAFSTLAIGSTIKKFGCDEVVDLTFQLDIAGLQNEDGSFSGDIWGEVDTRFSYIAILSLALLHRLDKVDVGKAVKYILSCKNVDGGFGCTPGAESHAGQIFCCVAALAITGSLHHVDKDLLGWWLCERQVKSGGLNGRPEKLPDVCYSCYIEFFIDRSVLSFTEGHVVASQVCYSWWVLSSLIMIDRVHWIDKGKLVKFILDCQDKENGGISDRPDDAVDVFHTYFGLAGLSLLEYPGIKPIDPAYALPVDVVNRVMLGR
;
A
#
# COMPACT_ATOMS: atom_id res chain seq x y z
N MET A 1 -4.94 -46.28 15.75
CA MET A 1 -5.60 -45.72 14.55
C MET A 1 -6.85 -44.98 15.02
N CYS A 2 -6.79 -43.66 15.14
CA CYS A 2 -7.97 -42.80 15.35
C CYS A 2 -8.04 -41.82 14.18
N ASN A 3 -8.98 -42.06 13.26
CA ASN A 3 -9.32 -41.14 12.19
C ASN A 3 -10.22 -40.04 12.77
N VAL A 4 -9.75 -38.80 12.75
CA VAL A 4 -10.59 -37.62 13.02
C VAL A 4 -11.07 -37.08 11.67
N ASN A 5 -12.35 -37.29 11.41
CA ASN A 5 -13.06 -36.74 10.26
C ASN A 5 -13.29 -35.24 10.49
N LEU A 6 -12.66 -34.38 9.67
CA LEU A 6 -12.94 -32.94 9.68
C LEU A 6 -14.13 -32.65 8.75
N THR A 7 -15.32 -32.53 9.33
CA THR A 7 -16.49 -32.01 8.62
C THR A 7 -16.30 -30.51 8.32
N LYS A 8 -16.53 -30.11 7.06
CA LYS A 8 -16.49 -28.72 6.59
C LYS A 8 -17.31 -27.78 7.48
N PRO A 9 -16.79 -26.61 7.90
CA PRO A 9 -17.57 -25.63 8.64
C PRO A 9 -18.70 -25.05 7.75
N LYS A 10 -19.93 -25.07 8.28
CA LYS A 10 -21.18 -24.69 7.58
C LYS A 10 -21.48 -23.18 7.59
N HIS A 11 -20.58 -22.33 8.07
CA HIS A 11 -20.77 -20.88 8.10
C HIS A 11 -19.52 -20.18 7.59
N VAL A 12 -19.46 -19.96 6.28
CA VAL A 12 -18.51 -19.03 5.66
C VAL A 12 -19.07 -17.63 5.89
N VAL A 13 -18.49 -16.87 6.82
CA VAL A 13 -18.75 -15.44 6.98
C VAL A 13 -18.35 -14.76 5.67
N LYS A 14 -19.33 -14.23 4.91
CA LYS A 14 -19.07 -13.42 3.72
C LYS A 14 -18.49 -12.08 4.19
N LEU A 15 -17.17 -11.99 4.34
CA LEU A 15 -16.48 -10.71 4.54
C LEU A 15 -16.62 -9.84 3.27
N THR A 16 -16.92 -8.56 3.52
CA THR A 16 -17.45 -7.55 2.60
C THR A 16 -16.39 -6.72 1.88
N SER A 17 -15.16 -7.23 1.70
CA SER A 17 -14.12 -6.53 0.93
C SER A 17 -13.16 -7.55 0.30
N ARG A 18 -13.50 -8.03 -0.90
CA ARG A 18 -12.91 -9.24 -1.50
C ARG A 18 -11.62 -9.01 -2.31
N VAL A 19 -11.26 -7.77 -2.62
CA VAL A 19 -9.95 -7.40 -3.23
C VAL A 19 -8.88 -7.08 -2.17
N LEU A 20 -9.29 -6.68 -0.96
CA LEU A 20 -8.39 -6.31 0.15
C LEU A 20 -7.62 -7.50 0.72
N ILE A 21 -8.31 -8.62 0.94
CA ILE A 21 -7.72 -9.83 1.56
C ILE A 21 -6.57 -10.38 0.71
N THR A 22 -6.63 -10.21 -0.61
CA THR A 22 -5.65 -10.73 -1.56
C THR A 22 -4.28 -10.04 -1.42
N THR A 23 -4.23 -8.72 -1.22
CA THR A 23 -2.93 -8.00 -1.12
C THR A 23 -2.24 -8.25 0.22
N VAL A 24 -3.00 -8.29 1.32
CA VAL A 24 -2.45 -8.65 2.63
C VAL A 24 -2.01 -10.11 2.64
N ALA A 25 -2.79 -11.01 2.02
CA ALA A 25 -2.40 -12.40 1.87
C ALA A 25 -1.10 -12.54 1.05
N PHE A 26 -0.95 -11.84 -0.08
CA PHE A 26 0.29 -11.89 -0.86
C PHE A 26 1.47 -11.25 -0.16
N SER A 27 1.33 -10.08 0.47
CA SER A 27 2.42 -9.45 1.22
C SER A 27 2.83 -10.27 2.44
N THR A 28 1.87 -10.89 3.14
CA THR A 28 2.14 -11.77 4.29
C THR A 28 2.72 -13.13 3.85
N LEU A 29 2.26 -13.71 2.73
CA LEU A 29 2.80 -14.95 2.15
C LEU A 29 4.18 -14.74 1.50
N ALA A 30 4.46 -13.54 1.00
CA ALA A 30 5.77 -13.15 0.46
C ALA A 30 6.80 -12.91 1.58
N ILE A 31 6.37 -12.42 2.75
CA ILE A 31 7.20 -12.27 3.96
C ILE A 31 7.44 -13.63 4.65
N GLY A 32 6.47 -14.55 4.61
CA GLY A 32 6.62 -15.89 5.17
C GLY A 32 7.14 -16.90 4.15
N SER A 33 8.47 -17.07 4.04
CA SER A 33 9.30 -18.16 3.45
C SER A 33 8.66 -19.47 2.89
N THR A 34 7.51 -19.43 2.23
CA THR A 34 6.61 -20.60 2.13
C THR A 34 5.92 -20.71 0.79
N ILE A 35 6.40 -20.03 -0.26
CA ILE A 35 5.96 -20.34 -1.63
C ILE A 35 6.42 -21.77 -2.01
N LYS A 36 7.58 -22.25 -1.51
CA LYS A 36 8.04 -23.62 -1.77
C LYS A 36 7.43 -24.72 -0.89
N LYS A 37 6.89 -24.40 0.29
CA LYS A 37 6.45 -25.44 1.26
C LYS A 37 5.01 -25.91 1.01
N PHE A 38 4.22 -25.16 0.25
CA PHE A 38 2.81 -25.47 0.00
C PHE A 38 2.51 -26.11 -1.37
N GLY A 39 3.49 -26.27 -2.26
CA GLY A 39 3.21 -26.78 -3.62
C GLY A 39 2.35 -25.79 -4.41
N CYS A 40 2.97 -25.02 -5.31
CA CYS A 40 2.40 -23.84 -5.97
C CYS A 40 1.18 -24.07 -6.90
N ASP A 41 0.40 -25.12 -6.73
CA ASP A 41 -0.85 -25.33 -7.45
C ASP A 41 -2.09 -25.06 -6.56
N GLU A 42 -2.08 -25.42 -5.26
CA GLU A 42 -3.27 -25.29 -4.40
C GLU A 42 -3.51 -23.87 -3.84
N VAL A 43 -2.44 -23.09 -3.57
CA VAL A 43 -2.59 -21.68 -3.11
C VAL A 43 -3.05 -20.77 -4.26
N VAL A 44 -2.69 -21.14 -5.49
CA VAL A 44 -3.20 -20.48 -6.71
C VAL A 44 -4.70 -20.74 -6.87
N ASP A 45 -5.18 -21.91 -6.44
CA ASP A 45 -6.58 -22.34 -6.59
C ASP A 45 -7.56 -21.64 -5.61
N LEU A 46 -7.11 -21.26 -4.40
CA LEU A 46 -7.91 -20.41 -3.50
C LEU A 46 -8.05 -18.97 -4.02
N THR A 47 -7.08 -18.50 -4.80
CA THR A 47 -7.10 -17.20 -5.50
C THR A 47 -8.05 -17.22 -6.71
N PHE A 48 -8.38 -18.41 -7.25
CA PHE A 48 -9.19 -18.61 -8.45
C PHE A 48 -10.68 -18.26 -8.31
N GLN A 49 -11.17 -17.93 -7.10
CA GLN A 49 -12.55 -17.45 -6.92
C GLN A 49 -12.73 -15.93 -7.10
N LEU A 50 -11.65 -15.17 -7.27
CA LEU A 50 -11.72 -13.75 -7.64
C LEU A 50 -10.97 -13.52 -8.94
N ASP A 51 -11.73 -13.48 -10.03
CA ASP A 51 -11.22 -12.99 -11.31
C ASP A 51 -10.98 -11.48 -11.20
N ILE A 52 -9.75 -11.09 -10.80
CA ILE A 52 -9.31 -9.68 -10.74
C ILE A 52 -9.47 -9.02 -12.11
N ALA A 53 -9.29 -9.76 -13.20
CA ALA A 53 -9.47 -9.21 -14.54
C ALA A 53 -10.94 -8.89 -14.83
N GLY A 54 -11.87 -9.69 -14.30
CA GLY A 54 -13.31 -9.45 -14.35
C GLY A 54 -13.79 -8.23 -13.57
N LEU A 55 -12.93 -7.62 -12.72
CA LEU A 55 -13.23 -6.39 -12.00
C LEU A 55 -12.81 -5.12 -12.75
N GLN A 56 -12.23 -5.25 -13.94
CA GLN A 56 -11.90 -4.11 -14.78
C GLN A 56 -13.16 -3.57 -15.47
N ASN A 57 -13.47 -2.30 -15.22
CA ASN A 57 -14.57 -1.59 -15.85
C ASN A 57 -14.22 -1.11 -17.26
N GLU A 58 -15.24 -0.73 -18.03
CA GLU A 58 -15.08 -0.29 -19.42
C GLU A 58 -14.17 0.95 -19.59
N ASP A 59 -14.19 1.84 -18.59
CA ASP A 59 -13.37 3.05 -18.52
C ASP A 59 -11.91 2.78 -18.12
N GLY A 60 -11.59 1.54 -17.75
CA GLY A 60 -10.27 1.10 -17.32
C GLY A 60 -10.06 1.06 -15.82
N SER A 61 -10.99 1.59 -15.03
CA SER A 61 -10.94 1.51 -13.57
C SER A 61 -11.15 0.08 -13.06
N PHE A 62 -10.79 -0.17 -11.81
CA PHE A 62 -11.07 -1.44 -11.15
C PHE A 62 -12.04 -1.26 -9.99
N SER A 63 -13.01 -2.16 -9.91
CA SER A 63 -13.93 -2.21 -8.77
C SER A 63 -13.35 -3.03 -7.61
N GLY A 64 -13.59 -2.58 -6.38
CA GLY A 64 -13.13 -3.26 -5.17
C GLY A 64 -13.86 -4.56 -4.87
N ASP A 65 -15.08 -4.71 -5.38
CA ASP A 65 -15.88 -5.92 -5.35
C ASP A 65 -17.08 -5.83 -6.33
N ILE A 66 -18.03 -6.75 -6.17
CA ILE A 66 -19.24 -6.85 -6.98
C ILE A 66 -20.21 -5.67 -6.82
N TRP A 67 -20.04 -4.81 -5.81
CA TRP A 67 -20.87 -3.63 -5.58
C TRP A 67 -20.38 -2.42 -6.39
N GLY A 68 -19.23 -2.54 -7.07
CA GLY A 68 -18.81 -1.59 -8.07
C GLY A 68 -18.16 -0.31 -7.52
N GLU A 69 -17.73 -0.29 -6.25
CA GLU A 69 -16.95 0.84 -5.72
C GLU A 69 -15.65 0.99 -6.53
N VAL A 70 -15.40 2.20 -7.04
CA VAL A 70 -14.21 2.52 -7.82
C VAL A 70 -13.31 3.46 -7.02
N ASP A 71 -12.02 3.09 -6.98
CA ASP A 71 -10.98 3.89 -6.35
C ASP A 71 -9.62 3.56 -6.99
N THR A 72 -8.75 4.55 -7.10
CA THR A 72 -7.36 4.37 -7.57
C THR A 72 -6.59 3.33 -6.74
N ARG A 73 -6.94 3.11 -5.47
CA ARG A 73 -6.45 2.02 -4.62
C ARG A 73 -6.70 0.64 -5.23
N PHE A 74 -7.93 0.39 -5.70
CA PHE A 74 -8.29 -0.89 -6.31
C PHE A 74 -7.55 -1.10 -7.63
N SER A 75 -7.34 -0.02 -8.39
CA SER A 75 -6.57 -0.06 -9.63
C SER A 75 -5.11 -0.45 -9.37
N TYR A 76 -4.47 0.14 -8.35
CA TYR A 76 -3.13 -0.24 -7.93
C TYR A 76 -3.05 -1.69 -7.47
N ILE A 77 -3.97 -2.13 -6.60
CA ILE A 77 -4.00 -3.50 -6.07
C ILE A 77 -4.17 -4.53 -7.19
N ALA A 78 -5.07 -4.27 -8.14
CA ALA A 78 -5.31 -5.17 -9.26
C ALA A 78 -4.04 -5.30 -10.12
N ILE A 79 -3.40 -4.17 -10.46
CA ILE A 79 -2.15 -4.13 -11.22
C ILE A 79 -1.02 -4.84 -10.46
N LEU A 80 -0.86 -4.56 -9.17
CA LEU A 80 0.15 -5.19 -8.32
C LEU A 80 -0.02 -6.71 -8.27
N SER A 81 -1.24 -7.18 -8.02
CA SER A 81 -1.55 -8.60 -7.92
C SER A 81 -1.30 -9.30 -9.26
N LEU A 82 -1.77 -8.73 -10.36
CA LEU A 82 -1.56 -9.27 -11.70
C LEU A 82 -0.08 -9.24 -12.11
N ALA A 83 0.68 -8.22 -11.70
CA ALA A 83 2.11 -8.16 -11.92
C ALA A 83 2.85 -9.27 -11.17
N LEU A 84 2.57 -9.45 -9.87
CA LEU A 84 3.18 -10.51 -9.05
C LEU A 84 2.83 -11.91 -9.56
N LEU A 85 1.66 -12.08 -10.19
CA LEU A 85 1.22 -13.33 -10.80
C LEU A 85 1.71 -13.53 -12.24
N HIS A 86 2.42 -12.57 -12.83
CA HIS A 86 2.81 -12.57 -14.26
C HIS A 86 1.63 -12.67 -15.23
N ARG A 87 0.52 -11.99 -14.90
CA ARG A 87 -0.77 -12.08 -15.61
C ARG A 87 -1.38 -10.73 -15.99
N LEU A 88 -0.53 -9.71 -16.16
CA LEU A 88 -0.96 -8.39 -16.68
C LEU A 88 -1.57 -8.47 -18.09
N ASP A 89 -1.31 -9.55 -18.85
CA ASP A 89 -1.92 -9.82 -20.17
C ASP A 89 -3.45 -10.01 -20.10
N LYS A 90 -4.00 -10.26 -18.91
CA LYS A 90 -5.44 -10.49 -18.72
C LYS A 90 -6.28 -9.23 -18.63
N VAL A 91 -5.65 -8.07 -18.47
CA VAL A 91 -6.34 -6.78 -18.34
C VAL A 91 -5.86 -5.81 -19.41
N ASP A 92 -6.71 -4.84 -19.73
CA ASP A 92 -6.33 -3.73 -20.59
C ASP A 92 -5.50 -2.72 -19.79
N VAL A 93 -4.18 -2.92 -19.77
CA VAL A 93 -3.23 -2.02 -19.09
C VAL A 93 -3.31 -0.60 -19.65
N GLY A 94 -3.54 -0.44 -20.95
CA GLY A 94 -3.63 0.88 -21.58
C GLY A 94 -4.82 1.69 -21.06
N LYS A 95 -5.99 1.05 -20.92
CA LYS A 95 -7.16 1.67 -20.29
C LYS A 95 -6.95 1.94 -18.82
N ALA A 96 -6.33 1.03 -18.07
CA ALA A 96 -6.04 1.23 -16.66
C ALA A 96 -5.14 2.46 -16.44
N VAL A 97 -4.07 2.59 -17.23
CA VAL A 97 -3.19 3.77 -17.22
C VAL A 97 -3.98 5.03 -17.58
N LYS A 98 -4.83 4.98 -18.62
CA LYS A 98 -5.66 6.13 -19.01
C LYS A 98 -6.60 6.58 -17.89
N TYR A 99 -7.21 5.64 -17.16
CA TYR A 99 -8.07 5.94 -16.02
C TYR A 99 -7.26 6.62 -14.89
N ILE A 100 -6.11 6.06 -14.51
CA ILE A 100 -5.23 6.65 -13.49
C ILE A 100 -4.84 8.08 -13.87
N LEU A 101 -4.50 8.33 -15.13
CA LEU A 101 -4.15 9.67 -15.61
C LEU A 101 -5.34 10.64 -15.57
N SER A 102 -6.58 10.17 -15.67
CA SER A 102 -7.77 11.01 -15.50
C SER A 102 -8.01 11.45 -14.05
N CYS A 103 -7.39 10.79 -13.08
CA CYS A 103 -7.40 11.19 -11.66
C CYS A 103 -6.32 12.23 -11.31
N LYS A 104 -5.47 12.63 -12.28
CA LYS A 104 -4.42 13.63 -12.08
C LYS A 104 -5.00 15.04 -11.97
N ASN A 105 -4.57 15.78 -10.96
CA ASN A 105 -4.99 17.16 -10.70
C ASN A 105 -3.96 18.18 -11.21
N VAL A 106 -4.38 19.44 -11.28
CA VAL A 106 -3.55 20.58 -11.74
C VAL A 106 -2.34 20.85 -10.84
N ASP A 107 -2.39 20.40 -9.59
CA ASP A 107 -1.31 20.52 -8.61
C ASP A 107 -0.26 19.40 -8.75
N GLY A 108 -0.41 18.53 -9.76
CA GLY A 108 0.45 17.37 -10.01
C GLY A 108 0.07 16.12 -9.23
N GLY A 109 -0.80 16.23 -8.22
CA GLY A 109 -1.27 15.13 -7.39
C GLY A 109 -2.36 14.28 -8.05
N PHE A 110 -2.86 13.30 -7.30
CA PHE A 110 -3.90 12.38 -7.73
C PHE A 110 -4.98 12.21 -6.65
N GLY A 111 -6.23 12.15 -7.08
CA GLY A 111 -7.39 11.85 -6.25
C GLY A 111 -7.83 10.39 -6.34
N CYS A 112 -8.81 9.99 -5.51
CA CYS A 112 -9.39 8.64 -5.52
C CYS A 112 -10.14 8.29 -6.81
N THR A 113 -10.74 9.31 -7.43
CA THR A 113 -11.49 9.25 -8.70
C THR A 113 -11.23 10.56 -9.48
N PRO A 114 -11.60 10.63 -10.77
CA PRO A 114 -11.46 11.86 -11.54
C PRO A 114 -12.16 13.05 -10.88
N GLY A 115 -11.43 14.15 -10.72
CA GLY A 115 -11.91 15.38 -10.06
C GLY A 115 -11.89 15.35 -8.52
N ALA A 116 -11.48 14.25 -7.88
CA ALA A 116 -11.30 14.20 -6.43
C ALA A 116 -10.02 14.91 -5.97
N GLU A 117 -10.01 15.36 -4.71
CA GLU A 117 -8.88 16.08 -4.11
C GLU A 117 -7.59 15.22 -4.07
N SER A 118 -6.45 15.85 -4.35
CA SER A 118 -5.12 15.24 -4.24
C SER A 118 -4.83 14.76 -2.81
N HIS A 119 -4.37 13.52 -2.68
CA HIS A 119 -4.04 12.92 -1.38
C HIS A 119 -2.80 12.03 -1.49
N ALA A 120 -1.88 12.12 -0.52
CA ALA A 120 -0.60 11.39 -0.57
C ALA A 120 -0.76 9.87 -0.75
N GLY A 121 -1.74 9.24 -0.10
CA GLY A 121 -2.02 7.82 -0.28
C GLY A 121 -2.53 7.46 -1.68
N GLN A 122 -3.32 8.35 -2.30
CA GLN A 122 -3.83 8.13 -3.66
C GLN A 122 -2.76 8.40 -4.71
N ILE A 123 -1.92 9.41 -4.48
CA ILE A 123 -0.71 9.67 -5.24
C ILE A 123 0.18 8.42 -5.24
N PHE A 124 0.44 7.83 -4.07
CA PHE A 124 1.20 6.59 -4.00
C PHE A 124 0.60 5.50 -4.88
N CYS A 125 -0.70 5.20 -4.75
CA CYS A 125 -1.35 4.15 -5.52
C CYS A 125 -1.21 4.40 -7.03
N CYS A 126 -1.44 5.63 -7.48
CA CYS A 126 -1.33 6.02 -8.88
C CYS A 126 0.11 5.91 -9.39
N VAL A 127 1.08 6.47 -8.66
CA VAL A 127 2.51 6.46 -9.05
C VAL A 127 3.06 5.03 -9.05
N ALA A 128 2.72 4.21 -8.06
CA ALA A 128 3.13 2.81 -7.98
C ALA A 128 2.54 1.99 -9.13
N ALA A 129 1.25 2.16 -9.43
CA ALA A 129 0.63 1.52 -10.59
C ALA A 129 1.30 1.93 -11.92
N LEU A 130 1.63 3.21 -12.07
CA LEU A 130 2.38 3.71 -13.23
C LEU A 130 3.82 3.18 -13.26
N ALA A 131 4.46 2.97 -12.11
CA ALA A 131 5.79 2.36 -12.01
C ALA A 131 5.77 0.90 -12.48
N ILE A 132 4.83 0.10 -11.97
CA ILE A 132 4.67 -1.32 -12.30
C ILE A 132 4.36 -1.50 -13.79
N THR A 133 3.57 -0.61 -14.38
CA THR A 133 3.19 -0.65 -15.80
C THR A 133 4.20 0.03 -16.74
N GLY A 134 5.33 0.55 -16.23
CA GLY A 134 6.34 1.24 -17.03
C GLY A 134 5.89 2.60 -17.59
N SER A 135 4.83 3.19 -17.04
CA SER A 135 4.15 4.39 -17.54
C SER A 135 4.46 5.67 -16.75
N LEU A 136 5.50 5.68 -15.91
CA LEU A 136 5.91 6.84 -15.09
C LEU A 136 6.23 8.12 -15.88
N HIS A 137 6.53 8.01 -17.18
CA HIS A 137 6.85 9.15 -18.04
C HIS A 137 5.69 10.15 -18.21
N HIS A 138 4.46 9.79 -17.83
CA HIS A 138 3.30 10.69 -17.82
C HIS A 138 3.23 11.61 -16.58
N VAL A 139 4.03 11.32 -15.55
CA VAL A 139 4.05 12.08 -14.31
C VAL A 139 5.03 13.24 -14.46
N ASP A 140 4.56 14.45 -14.13
CA ASP A 140 5.45 15.59 -13.97
C ASP A 140 6.17 15.44 -12.63
N LYS A 141 7.43 14.99 -12.69
CA LYS A 141 8.23 14.66 -11.52
C LYS A 141 8.51 15.87 -10.64
N ASP A 142 8.66 17.06 -11.23
CA ASP A 142 9.02 18.27 -10.50
C ASP A 142 7.81 18.88 -9.82
N LEU A 143 6.68 18.97 -10.53
CA LEU A 143 5.43 19.46 -9.95
C LEU A 143 4.93 18.53 -8.83
N LEU A 144 4.92 17.22 -9.08
CA LEU A 144 4.52 16.25 -8.05
C LEU A 144 5.54 16.20 -6.91
N GLY A 145 6.83 16.26 -7.22
CA GLY A 145 7.90 16.31 -6.22
C GLY A 145 7.74 17.50 -5.28
N TRP A 146 7.38 18.68 -5.83
CA TRP A 146 7.12 19.88 -5.05
C TRP A 146 5.91 19.69 -4.13
N TRP A 147 4.81 19.16 -4.67
CA TRP A 147 3.61 18.87 -3.88
C TRP A 147 3.91 17.93 -2.70
N LEU A 148 4.72 16.90 -2.94
CA LEU A 148 5.08 15.88 -1.94
C LEU A 148 6.09 16.39 -0.90
N CYS A 149 7.09 17.18 -1.27
CA CYS A 149 8.08 17.68 -0.32
C CYS A 149 7.48 18.72 0.64
N GLU A 150 6.50 19.50 0.18
CA GLU A 150 5.69 20.42 0.99
C GLU A 150 4.78 19.70 2.00
N ARG A 151 4.87 18.37 2.13
CA ARG A 151 4.24 17.60 3.20
C ARG A 151 5.11 17.47 4.44
N GLN A 152 6.41 17.76 4.36
CA GLN A 152 7.29 17.60 5.51
C GLN A 152 7.07 18.73 6.51
N VAL A 153 6.63 18.38 7.71
CA VAL A 153 6.38 19.34 8.80
C VAL A 153 7.66 19.59 9.60
N LYS A 154 7.66 20.66 10.43
CA LYS A 154 8.83 21.05 11.22
C LYS A 154 9.35 19.96 12.18
N SER A 155 8.47 19.07 12.65
CA SER A 155 8.84 17.92 13.48
C SER A 155 9.63 16.85 12.73
N GLY A 156 9.65 16.89 11.39
CA GLY A 156 10.30 15.91 10.53
C GLY A 156 9.35 14.90 9.87
N GLY A 157 8.16 14.71 10.45
CA GLY A 157 7.11 13.84 9.90
C GLY A 157 6.47 14.38 8.62
N LEU A 158 5.61 13.58 8.00
CA LEU A 158 4.93 13.89 6.73
C LEU A 158 3.40 13.85 6.91
N ASN A 159 2.68 14.73 6.22
CA ASN A 159 1.21 14.73 6.22
C ASN A 159 0.61 14.33 4.86
N GLY A 160 -0.68 13.98 4.86
CA GLY A 160 -1.37 13.50 3.66
C GLY A 160 -2.01 14.58 2.77
N ARG A 161 -2.26 15.77 3.33
CA ARG A 161 -2.91 16.92 2.68
C ARG A 161 -2.33 18.25 3.18
N PRO A 162 -2.30 19.31 2.35
CA PRO A 162 -1.93 20.66 2.79
C PRO A 162 -2.80 21.15 3.96
N GLU A 163 -2.20 21.88 4.91
CA GLU A 163 -2.86 22.62 6.01
C GLU A 163 -3.81 21.85 6.94
N LYS A 164 -4.03 20.56 6.73
CA LYS A 164 -4.87 19.76 7.61
C LYS A 164 -4.09 19.41 8.88
N LEU A 165 -4.68 19.70 10.04
CA LEU A 165 -4.38 18.93 11.26
C LEU A 165 -4.53 17.45 10.88
N PRO A 166 -3.69 16.57 11.40
CA PRO A 166 -3.67 15.22 10.89
C PRO A 166 -5.06 14.60 11.16
N ASP A 167 -5.89 14.36 10.14
CA ASP A 167 -7.02 13.41 10.24
C ASP A 167 -7.55 12.88 8.89
N VAL A 168 -8.03 11.62 8.96
CA VAL A 168 -8.79 10.77 8.01
C VAL A 168 -8.00 9.98 6.95
N CYS A 169 -6.86 9.41 7.31
CA CYS A 169 -6.28 8.29 6.52
C CYS A 169 -6.34 6.94 7.24
N TYR A 170 -6.58 6.95 8.55
CA TYR A 170 -6.66 5.75 9.38
C TYR A 170 -7.80 4.82 8.93
N SER A 171 -9.01 5.35 8.71
CA SER A 171 -10.21 4.53 8.47
C SER A 171 -10.23 3.80 7.13
N CYS A 172 -9.59 4.36 6.09
CA CYS A 172 -9.67 3.82 4.73
C CYS A 172 -8.41 3.05 4.29
N TYR A 173 -7.39 2.90 5.12
CA TYR A 173 -6.19 2.12 4.79
C TYR A 173 -5.85 1.08 5.87
N ILE A 174 -6.31 1.26 7.10
CA ILE A 174 -6.22 0.20 8.13
C ILE A 174 -7.18 -0.95 7.84
N GLU A 175 -8.37 -0.66 7.30
CA GLU A 175 -9.23 -1.72 6.79
C GLU A 175 -8.54 -2.56 5.71
N PHE A 176 -7.51 -2.02 5.02
CA PHE A 176 -6.79 -2.68 3.92
C PHE A 176 -5.64 -3.58 4.36
N PHE A 177 -5.12 -3.46 5.59
CA PHE A 177 -3.99 -4.27 6.08
C PHE A 177 -4.29 -5.12 7.30
N ILE A 178 -5.32 -4.79 8.08
CA ILE A 178 -5.69 -5.53 9.29
C ILE A 178 -7.21 -5.75 9.28
N ASP A 179 -7.62 -7.01 9.42
CA ASP A 179 -9.03 -7.39 9.52
C ASP A 179 -9.72 -6.63 10.66
N ARG A 180 -10.95 -6.18 10.40
CA ARG A 180 -11.83 -5.46 11.34
C ARG A 180 -12.05 -6.24 12.64
N SER A 181 -11.84 -7.56 12.62
CA SER A 181 -11.91 -8.43 13.80
C SER A 181 -10.77 -8.23 14.80
N VAL A 182 -9.64 -7.64 14.40
CA VAL A 182 -8.47 -7.38 15.26
C VAL A 182 -8.56 -5.99 15.93
N LEU A 183 -9.31 -5.06 15.33
CA LEU A 183 -9.55 -3.71 15.85
C LEU A 183 -10.82 -3.69 16.70
N SER A 184 -10.71 -4.28 17.89
CA SER A 184 -11.63 -3.94 18.97
C SER A 184 -10.97 -2.85 19.81
N PHE A 185 -11.75 -1.80 20.13
CA PHE A 185 -11.37 -0.62 20.92
C PHE A 185 -10.51 0.40 20.13
N THR A 186 -10.90 1.66 19.89
CA THR A 186 -11.58 2.64 20.77
C THR A 186 -12.38 3.66 19.95
N GLU A 187 -13.60 4.00 20.40
CA GLU A 187 -14.26 5.26 20.03
C GLU A 187 -13.51 6.43 20.68
N GLY A 188 -12.81 7.23 19.88
CA GLY A 188 -12.13 8.43 20.36
C GLY A 188 -11.10 8.95 19.36
N HIS A 189 -11.30 10.18 18.88
CA HIS A 189 -10.35 11.02 18.15
C HIS A 189 -9.28 10.27 17.36
N VAL A 190 -9.67 9.75 16.20
CA VAL A 190 -8.74 9.28 15.18
C VAL A 190 -7.97 10.51 14.70
N VAL A 191 -6.64 10.45 14.65
CA VAL A 191 -5.79 11.57 14.23
C VAL A 191 -4.89 11.01 13.13
N ALA A 192 -4.78 11.68 11.98
CA ALA A 192 -4.08 11.15 10.80
C ALA A 192 -2.63 10.83 11.11
N SER A 193 -2.23 9.73 10.51
CA SER A 193 -0.96 9.14 10.84
C SER A 193 0.21 9.83 10.16
N GLN A 194 1.29 10.16 10.87
CA GLN A 194 2.51 10.74 10.30
C GLN A 194 3.53 9.68 9.88
N VAL A 195 3.55 8.53 10.54
CA VAL A 195 4.48 7.43 10.21
C VAL A 195 4.07 6.71 8.93
N CYS A 196 2.79 6.45 8.67
CA CYS A 196 2.41 5.77 7.43
C CYS A 196 2.61 6.65 6.19
N TYR A 197 2.49 7.98 6.28
CA TYR A 197 2.88 8.88 5.19
C TYR A 197 4.39 8.90 4.95
N SER A 198 5.19 8.54 5.94
CA SER A 198 6.62 8.31 5.74
C SER A 198 6.88 7.17 4.78
N TRP A 199 5.92 6.25 4.58
CA TRP A 199 5.96 5.30 3.47
C TRP A 199 5.37 5.91 2.19
N TRP A 200 4.11 6.37 2.21
CA TRP A 200 3.40 6.80 0.99
C TRP A 200 4.11 7.92 0.23
N VAL A 201 4.52 8.97 0.95
CA VAL A 201 5.20 10.12 0.35
C VAL A 201 6.61 9.75 -0.07
N LEU A 202 7.34 9.01 0.78
CA LEU A 202 8.72 8.64 0.51
C LEU A 202 8.83 7.69 -0.68
N SER A 203 8.00 6.65 -0.74
CA SER A 203 7.93 5.73 -1.89
C SER A 203 7.63 6.48 -3.17
N SER A 204 6.66 7.42 -3.13
CA SER A 204 6.34 8.26 -4.28
C SER A 204 7.52 9.11 -4.72
N LEU A 205 8.20 9.78 -3.78
CA LEU A 205 9.40 10.57 -4.03
C LEU A 205 10.56 9.73 -4.58
N ILE A 206 10.74 8.49 -4.11
CA ILE A 206 11.77 7.58 -4.62
C ILE A 206 11.45 7.16 -6.05
N MET A 207 10.20 6.76 -6.34
CA MET A 207 9.79 6.34 -7.69
C MET A 207 9.95 7.46 -8.73
N ILE A 208 9.77 8.73 -8.33
CA ILE A 208 9.98 9.88 -9.21
C ILE A 208 11.38 10.51 -9.11
N ASP A 209 12.31 9.91 -8.35
CA ASP A 209 13.69 10.38 -8.17
C ASP A 209 13.80 11.80 -7.57
N ARG A 210 13.01 12.08 -6.53
CA ARG A 210 12.95 13.38 -5.82
C ARG A 210 13.09 13.26 -4.30
N VAL A 211 13.54 12.11 -3.81
CA VAL A 211 13.75 11.87 -2.37
C VAL A 211 14.74 12.86 -1.71
N HIS A 212 15.62 13.48 -2.50
CA HIS A 212 16.58 14.47 -2.00
C HIS A 212 15.95 15.84 -1.67
N TRP A 213 14.66 16.04 -1.96
CA TRP A 213 13.93 17.29 -1.67
C TRP A 213 13.42 17.37 -0.22
N ILE A 214 13.48 16.27 0.53
CA ILE A 214 13.10 16.21 1.94
C ILE A 214 14.32 16.02 2.85
N ASP A 215 14.19 16.45 4.10
CA ASP A 215 15.18 16.23 5.14
C ASP A 215 15.07 14.79 5.67
N LYS A 216 15.87 13.89 5.09
CA LYS A 216 15.93 12.47 5.49
C LYS A 216 16.31 12.30 6.97
N GLY A 217 17.23 13.13 7.48
CA GLY A 217 17.72 13.01 8.86
C GLY A 217 16.63 13.31 9.88
N LYS A 218 15.84 14.35 9.63
CA LYS A 218 14.65 14.65 10.47
C LYS A 218 13.59 13.57 10.38
N LEU A 219 13.38 12.98 9.21
CA LEU A 219 12.40 11.90 9.06
C LEU A 219 12.82 10.63 9.81
N VAL A 220 14.09 10.21 9.71
CA VAL A 220 14.64 9.09 10.49
C VAL A 220 14.47 9.37 11.99
N LYS A 221 14.85 10.56 12.45
CA LYS A 221 14.71 10.94 13.85
C LYS A 221 13.25 10.85 14.30
N PHE A 222 12.33 11.38 13.51
CA PHE A 222 10.90 11.34 13.81
C PHE A 222 10.37 9.90 13.96
N ILE A 223 10.72 8.99 13.05
CA ILE A 223 10.29 7.58 13.13
C ILE A 223 10.84 6.91 14.39
N LEU A 224 12.12 7.16 14.73
CA LEU A 224 12.75 6.61 15.93
C LEU A 224 12.17 7.19 17.23
N ASP A 225 11.74 8.46 17.21
CA ASP A 225 11.05 9.09 18.34
C ASP A 225 9.65 8.48 18.57
N CYS A 226 9.06 7.81 17.57
CA CYS A 226 7.80 7.06 17.68
C CYS A 226 8.00 5.59 18.14
N GLN A 227 9.23 5.16 18.42
CA GLN A 227 9.51 3.79 18.83
C GLN A 227 9.30 3.62 20.35
N ASP A 228 8.53 2.59 20.75
CA ASP A 228 8.53 2.14 22.14
C ASP A 228 9.84 1.36 22.40
N LYS A 229 10.70 1.93 23.26
CA LYS A 229 12.01 1.36 23.59
C LYS A 229 11.96 0.24 24.61
N GLU A 230 10.86 0.12 25.35
CA GLU A 230 10.67 -0.90 26.39
C GLU A 230 10.01 -2.14 25.82
N ASN A 231 8.91 -1.97 25.08
CA ASN A 231 8.09 -3.08 24.58
C ASN A 231 8.30 -3.38 23.08
N GLY A 232 8.97 -2.48 22.36
CA GLY A 232 9.12 -2.56 20.90
C GLY A 232 7.86 -2.11 20.15
N GLY A 233 8.00 -2.01 18.83
CA GLY A 233 6.96 -1.44 17.97
C GLY A 233 7.14 0.05 17.72
N ILE A 234 6.39 0.56 16.75
CA ILE A 234 6.36 1.97 16.36
C ILE A 234 4.90 2.41 16.38
N SER A 235 4.63 3.55 17.00
CA SER A 235 3.32 4.19 17.07
C SER A 235 3.14 5.22 15.96
N ASP A 236 1.99 5.89 15.92
CA ASP A 236 1.81 7.00 14.99
C ASP A 236 2.73 8.19 15.26
N ARG A 237 2.90 8.50 16.55
CA ARG A 237 3.58 9.68 17.07
C ARG A 237 4.33 9.33 18.34
N PRO A 238 5.30 10.15 18.73
CA PRO A 238 5.91 10.00 20.04
C PRO A 238 4.83 9.95 21.13
N ASP A 239 4.98 8.99 22.03
CA ASP A 239 4.11 8.74 23.19
C ASP A 239 2.72 8.14 22.89
N ASP A 240 2.37 7.89 21.62
CA ASP A 240 1.14 7.15 21.25
C ASP A 240 1.30 5.63 21.44
N ALA A 241 0.16 4.91 21.48
CA ALA A 241 0.17 3.45 21.54
C ALA A 241 0.76 2.83 20.26
N VAL A 242 1.60 1.81 20.42
CA VAL A 242 2.17 1.06 19.29
C VAL A 242 1.16 0.11 18.68
N ASP A 243 1.27 -0.10 17.37
CA ASP A 243 0.50 -1.11 16.67
C ASP A 243 1.31 -1.74 15.52
N VAL A 244 0.83 -2.89 15.04
CA VAL A 244 1.52 -3.66 13.98
C VAL A 244 1.60 -2.89 12.67
N PHE A 245 0.61 -2.04 12.38
CA PHE A 245 0.51 -1.29 11.13
C PHE A 245 1.61 -0.21 11.06
N HIS A 246 1.70 0.65 12.06
CA HIS A 246 2.75 1.66 12.15
C HIS A 246 4.13 1.06 12.35
N THR A 247 4.24 -0.07 13.04
CA THR A 247 5.48 -0.82 13.12
C THR A 247 5.97 -1.23 11.74
N TYR A 248 5.10 -1.81 10.91
CA TYR A 248 5.45 -2.18 9.54
C TYR A 248 5.86 -0.97 8.71
N PHE A 249 5.04 0.08 8.66
CA PHE A 249 5.31 1.26 7.83
C PHE A 249 6.48 2.10 8.32
N GLY A 250 6.73 2.15 9.64
CA GLY A 250 7.91 2.79 10.20
C GLY A 250 9.19 2.06 9.81
N LEU A 251 9.21 0.73 9.89
CA LEU A 251 10.35 -0.08 9.41
C LEU A 251 10.53 0.03 7.89
N ALA A 252 9.44 0.03 7.13
CA ALA A 252 9.48 0.21 5.68
C ALA A 252 9.98 1.60 5.29
N GLY A 253 9.57 2.66 5.99
CA GLY A 253 10.09 4.02 5.84
C GLY A 253 11.58 4.10 6.15
N LEU A 254 12.03 3.51 7.26
CA LEU A 254 13.45 3.43 7.60
C LEU A 254 14.26 2.63 6.57
N SER A 255 13.69 1.55 6.02
CA SER A 255 14.28 0.79 4.91
C SER A 255 14.54 1.67 3.68
N LEU A 256 13.53 2.44 3.26
CA LEU A 256 13.64 3.38 2.14
C LEU A 256 14.62 4.54 2.40
N LEU A 257 14.86 4.86 3.67
CA LEU A 257 15.88 5.84 4.10
C LEU A 257 17.27 5.22 4.26
N GLU A 258 17.44 3.95 3.88
CA GLU A 258 18.70 3.20 3.99
C GLU A 258 19.23 3.13 5.43
N TYR A 259 18.32 3.06 6.42
CA TYR A 259 18.71 2.96 7.82
C TYR A 259 19.48 1.65 8.08
N PRO A 260 20.65 1.71 8.75
CA PRO A 260 21.51 0.54 8.93
C PRO A 260 20.79 -0.65 9.58
N GLY A 261 21.03 -1.84 9.06
CA GLY A 261 20.49 -3.10 9.61
C GLY A 261 19.09 -3.47 9.14
N ILE A 262 18.45 -2.63 8.32
CA ILE A 262 17.14 -2.94 7.73
C ILE A 262 17.31 -3.37 6.27
N LYS A 263 16.62 -4.44 5.88
CA LYS A 263 16.65 -4.93 4.50
C LYS A 263 15.98 -3.93 3.56
N PRO A 264 16.49 -3.76 2.32
CA PRO A 264 15.88 -2.86 1.34
C PRO A 264 14.51 -3.38 0.91
N ILE A 265 13.56 -2.46 0.78
CA ILE A 265 12.20 -2.70 0.33
C ILE A 265 11.96 -1.95 -0.99
N ASP A 266 11.20 -2.57 -1.89
CA ASP A 266 10.81 -1.95 -3.15
C ASP A 266 9.66 -0.96 -2.91
N PRO A 267 9.79 0.31 -3.33
CA PRO A 267 8.80 1.34 -3.07
C PRO A 267 7.49 1.14 -3.86
N ALA A 268 7.51 0.46 -5.00
CA ALA A 268 6.33 0.22 -5.83
C ALA A 268 5.58 -1.07 -5.42
N TYR A 269 6.32 -2.10 -4.99
CA TYR A 269 5.73 -3.39 -4.61
C TYR A 269 5.44 -3.52 -3.11
N ALA A 270 6.01 -2.65 -2.27
CA ALA A 270 5.95 -2.77 -0.81
C ALA A 270 6.42 -4.14 -0.30
N LEU A 271 7.45 -4.70 -0.94
CA LEU A 271 8.03 -6.01 -0.63
C LEU A 271 9.55 -5.92 -0.58
N PRO A 272 10.24 -6.76 0.21
CA PRO A 272 11.70 -6.81 0.20
C PRO A 272 12.25 -6.99 -1.21
N VAL A 273 13.31 -6.27 -1.56
CA VAL A 273 13.87 -6.27 -2.93
C VAL A 273 14.30 -7.66 -3.37
N ASP A 274 14.82 -8.49 -2.46
CA ASP A 274 15.18 -9.88 -2.74
C ASP A 274 13.96 -10.75 -3.08
N VAL A 275 12.81 -10.47 -2.47
CA VAL A 275 11.54 -11.15 -2.76
C VAL A 275 11.00 -10.72 -4.12
N VAL A 276 10.99 -9.42 -4.41
CA VAL A 276 10.56 -8.89 -5.71
C VAL A 276 11.42 -9.47 -6.83
N ASN A 277 12.75 -9.48 -6.67
CA ASN A 277 13.65 -10.07 -7.65
C ASN A 277 13.40 -11.56 -7.87
N ARG A 278 13.11 -12.31 -6.80
CA ARG A 278 12.77 -13.73 -6.92
C ARG A 278 11.47 -13.95 -7.68
N VAL A 279 10.43 -13.18 -7.35
CA VAL A 279 9.11 -13.30 -7.97
C VAL A 279 9.17 -12.87 -9.44
N MET A 280 9.80 -11.72 -9.73
CA MET A 280 9.80 -11.12 -11.06
C MET A 280 10.84 -11.68 -12.01
N LEU A 281 12.02 -12.03 -11.52
CA LEU A 281 13.14 -12.50 -12.35
C LEU A 281 13.36 -14.02 -12.28
N GLY A 282 12.59 -14.73 -11.44
CA GLY A 282 12.64 -16.18 -11.32
C GLY A 282 14.00 -16.75 -10.87
N ARG A 283 14.81 -15.94 -10.17
CA ARG A 283 16.14 -16.32 -9.66
C ARG A 283 16.12 -16.64 -8.16
#